data_AF-A0A9W6BJZ5-F1
#
_entry.id   AF-A0A9W6BJZ5-F1
#
_cell.length_a   1.000
_cell.length_b   1.000
_cell.length_c   1.000
_cell.angle_alpha   90.00
_cell.angle_beta   90.00
_cell.angle_gamma   90.00
#
_symmetry.space_group_name_H-M   'P 1'
#
loop_
_entity.id
_entity.type
_entity.pdbx_description
1 polymer ?
#
loop_
_entity_poly.entity_id
_entity_poly.type
_entity_poly.pdbx_seq_one_letter_code
_entity_poly.pdbx_strand_id
1 'polypeptide(L)'
;MDSEGDATAAGPSGGLDTAWKNFGRDNPAGKALFKLYNKDAAKQVGNSYHTRNKQVYDRKLASGWTPAPVTEPPKPTVEKPQVEVPKFPKRIQYDTARVNFIPRRRPLEVIRRDIDAEYERMRTAPQAPPNRPVLDEKEKARLAELMRFRGKVPTVTPEQLAAQLKAGPGRKSEREQLEEMFEAIVREIDERREFLQALEAAGRLRQDTVNMIRGEIQGRVAELQRVDTLLQQYAAEKK
;
A
#
# COMPACT_ATOMS: atom_id res chain seq x y z
N MET A 1 -11.04 -28.71 -39.71
CA MET A 1 -11.48 -28.11 -38.43
C MET A 1 -10.25 -28.04 -37.58
N ASP A 2 -9.72 -26.83 -37.54
CA ASP A 2 -8.34 -26.50 -37.30
C ASP A 2 -8.03 -26.57 -35.81
N SER A 3 -7.12 -27.47 -35.45
CA SER A 3 -6.55 -27.57 -34.11
C SER A 3 -5.43 -26.53 -33.98
N GLU A 4 -5.75 -25.37 -33.42
CA GLU A 4 -4.78 -24.36 -33.02
C GLU A 4 -3.84 -24.94 -31.95
N GLY A 5 -2.59 -25.18 -32.34
CA GLY A 5 -1.52 -25.61 -31.47
C GLY A 5 -1.06 -24.46 -30.58
N ASP A 6 -1.28 -24.63 -29.28
CA ASP A 6 -0.87 -23.71 -28.22
C ASP A 6 0.66 -23.69 -28.13
N ALA A 7 1.28 -22.65 -28.68
CA ALA A 7 2.72 -22.45 -28.71
C ALA A 7 3.23 -22.10 -27.31
N THR A 8 3.63 -23.11 -26.56
CA THR A 8 4.36 -22.95 -25.30
C THR A 8 5.72 -22.31 -25.58
N ALA A 9 5.80 -21.00 -25.34
CA ALA A 9 7.03 -20.22 -25.43
C ALA A 9 8.07 -20.70 -24.41
N ALA A 10 8.91 -21.65 -24.81
CA ALA A 10 10.10 -22.06 -24.08
C ALA A 10 11.19 -20.97 -24.23
N GLY A 11 11.06 -19.91 -23.44
CA GLY A 11 12.08 -18.87 -23.29
C GLY A 11 13.28 -19.34 -22.44
N PRO A 12 14.44 -18.64 -22.51
CA PRO A 12 15.71 -19.05 -21.92
C PRO A 12 15.70 -18.92 -20.38
N SER A 13 15.15 -19.92 -19.69
CA SER A 13 15.00 -19.93 -18.23
C SER A 13 16.31 -20.16 -17.46
N GLY A 14 17.35 -20.72 -18.10
CA GLY A 14 18.60 -21.09 -17.41
C GLY A 14 19.42 -19.91 -16.87
N GLY A 15 19.36 -18.74 -17.53
CA GLY A 15 20.13 -17.56 -17.09
C GLY A 15 19.50 -16.85 -15.88
N LEU A 16 18.17 -16.80 -15.83
CA LEU A 16 17.40 -16.10 -14.80
C LEU A 16 17.45 -16.83 -13.46
N ASP A 17 17.36 -18.17 -13.46
CA ASP A 17 17.46 -18.96 -12.23
C ASP A 17 18.84 -18.85 -11.58
N THR A 18 19.90 -18.74 -12.38
CA THR A 18 21.27 -18.55 -11.90
C THR A 18 21.45 -17.16 -11.28
N ALA A 19 20.89 -16.12 -11.91
CA ALA A 19 20.85 -14.77 -11.33
C ALA A 19 20.04 -14.74 -10.03
N TRP A 20 18.93 -15.47 -9.94
CA TRP A 20 18.10 -15.51 -8.73
C TRP A 20 18.77 -16.18 -7.55
N LYS A 21 19.51 -17.28 -7.79
CA LYS A 21 20.33 -17.94 -6.76
C LYS A 21 21.44 -17.04 -6.24
N ASN A 22 22.03 -16.22 -7.11
CA ASN A 22 23.16 -15.36 -6.74
C ASN A 22 22.73 -14.12 -5.93
N PHE A 23 21.59 -13.50 -6.23
CA PHE A 23 21.14 -12.30 -5.51
C PHE A 23 20.35 -12.59 -4.22
N GLY A 24 19.71 -13.75 -4.11
CA GLY A 24 18.92 -14.14 -2.94
C GLY A 24 17.64 -13.30 -2.74
N ARG A 25 16.69 -13.80 -1.95
CA ARG A 25 15.41 -13.11 -1.66
C ARG A 25 15.53 -11.97 -0.65
N ASP A 26 16.61 -11.95 0.11
CA ASP A 26 16.76 -11.03 1.23
C ASP A 26 17.38 -9.69 0.80
N ASN A 27 18.08 -9.69 -0.33
CA ASN A 27 18.75 -8.53 -0.89
C ASN A 27 17.74 -7.60 -1.62
N PRO A 28 17.79 -6.26 -1.43
CA PRO A 28 16.96 -5.30 -2.16
C PRO A 28 16.98 -5.48 -3.69
N ALA A 29 18.13 -5.82 -4.29
CA ALA A 29 18.22 -6.09 -5.73
C ALA A 29 17.41 -7.34 -6.14
N GLY A 30 17.49 -8.42 -5.35
CA GLY A 30 16.70 -9.63 -5.54
C GLY A 30 15.20 -9.40 -5.35
N LYS A 31 14.82 -8.56 -4.37
CA LYS A 31 13.42 -8.12 -4.17
C LYS A 31 12.90 -7.28 -5.34
N ALA A 32 13.73 -6.39 -5.89
CA ALA A 32 13.38 -5.58 -7.06
C ALA A 32 13.20 -6.45 -8.31
N LEU A 33 14.14 -7.37 -8.58
CA LEU A 33 14.03 -8.35 -9.67
C LEU A 33 12.79 -9.24 -9.53
N PHE A 34 12.52 -9.74 -8.31
CA PHE A 34 11.31 -10.51 -8.01
C PHE A 34 10.04 -9.68 -8.26
N LYS A 35 10.05 -8.40 -7.91
CA LYS A 35 8.91 -7.49 -8.13
C LYS A 35 8.73 -7.11 -9.61
N LEU A 36 9.80 -7.09 -10.41
CA LEU A 36 9.75 -6.78 -11.84
C LEU A 36 9.27 -7.98 -12.66
N TYR A 37 9.85 -9.16 -12.43
CA TYR A 37 9.63 -10.34 -13.28
C TYR A 37 8.58 -11.31 -12.74
N ASN A 38 8.27 -11.26 -11.45
CA ASN A 38 7.43 -12.27 -10.79
C ASN A 38 6.07 -11.74 -10.29
N LYS A 39 5.75 -10.49 -10.61
CA LYS A 39 4.53 -9.80 -10.17
C LYS A 39 3.25 -10.53 -10.62
N ASP A 40 3.28 -11.13 -11.81
CA ASP A 40 2.14 -11.87 -12.35
C ASP A 40 2.28 -13.38 -12.18
N ALA A 41 3.49 -13.93 -12.13
CA ALA A 41 3.69 -15.35 -11.83
C ALA A 41 3.17 -15.73 -10.44
N ALA A 42 3.43 -14.91 -9.41
CA ALA A 42 2.89 -15.15 -8.07
C ALA A 42 1.35 -15.07 -8.02
N LYS A 43 0.76 -14.16 -8.80
CA LYS A 43 -0.70 -14.06 -8.93
C LYS A 43 -1.29 -15.25 -9.69
N GLN A 44 -0.63 -15.71 -10.76
CA GLN A 44 -1.06 -16.88 -11.52
C GLN A 44 -0.98 -18.16 -10.69
N VAL A 45 0.11 -18.34 -9.92
CA VAL A 45 0.23 -19.46 -8.97
C VAL A 45 -0.80 -19.36 -7.85
N GLY A 46 -1.06 -18.16 -7.32
CA GLY A 46 -2.13 -17.94 -6.35
C GLY A 46 -3.52 -18.28 -6.91
N ASN A 47 -3.80 -17.85 -8.14
CA ASN A 47 -5.06 -18.12 -8.84
C ASN A 47 -5.23 -19.61 -9.16
N SER A 48 -4.15 -20.31 -9.54
CA SER A 48 -4.18 -21.75 -9.82
C SER A 48 -4.39 -22.57 -8.54
N TYR A 49 -3.74 -22.18 -7.44
CA TYR A 49 -4.02 -22.77 -6.12
C TYR A 49 -5.45 -22.51 -5.67
N HIS A 50 -5.96 -21.29 -5.84
CA HIS A 50 -7.34 -20.96 -5.48
C HIS A 50 -8.35 -21.77 -6.29
N THR A 51 -8.20 -21.83 -7.62
CA THR A 51 -9.08 -22.60 -8.50
C THR A 51 -9.02 -24.10 -8.19
N ARG A 52 -7.84 -24.66 -7.96
CA ARG A 52 -7.68 -26.07 -7.56
C ARG A 52 -8.34 -26.36 -6.22
N ASN A 53 -8.14 -25.50 -5.21
CA ASN A 53 -8.78 -25.64 -3.91
C ASN A 53 -10.31 -25.52 -4.01
N LYS A 54 -10.81 -24.62 -4.84
CA LYS A 54 -12.24 -24.49 -5.13
C LYS A 54 -12.78 -25.77 -5.76
N GLN A 55 -12.12 -26.31 -6.78
CA GLN A 55 -12.53 -27.58 -7.40
C GLN A 55 -12.53 -28.75 -6.42
N VAL A 56 -11.52 -28.83 -5.53
CA VAL A 56 -11.48 -29.86 -4.48
C VAL A 56 -12.63 -29.67 -3.50
N TYR A 57 -12.93 -28.44 -3.10
CA TYR A 57 -14.03 -28.12 -2.20
C TYR A 57 -15.39 -28.46 -2.84
N ASP A 58 -15.60 -28.08 -4.10
CA ASP A 58 -16.81 -28.38 -4.86
C ASP A 58 -16.99 -29.90 -5.03
N ARG A 59 -15.90 -30.64 -5.26
CA ARG A 59 -15.93 -32.11 -5.33
C ARG A 59 -16.27 -32.76 -4.00
N LYS A 60 -15.79 -32.19 -2.88
CA LYS A 60 -16.15 -32.64 -1.53
C LYS A 60 -17.62 -32.37 -1.22
N LEU A 61 -18.14 -31.20 -1.58
CA LEU A 61 -19.56 -30.89 -1.45
C LEU A 61 -20.42 -31.85 -2.28
N ALA A 62 -20.00 -32.13 -3.53
CA ALA A 62 -20.68 -33.10 -4.39
C ALA A 62 -20.65 -34.54 -3.83
N SER A 63 -19.62 -34.90 -3.07
CA SER A 63 -19.55 -36.20 -2.37
C SER A 63 -20.32 -36.22 -1.04
N GLY A 64 -21.11 -35.19 -0.73
CA GLY A 64 -21.91 -35.11 0.50
C GLY A 64 -21.10 -34.74 1.75
N TRP A 65 -19.85 -34.29 1.60
CA TRP A 65 -19.08 -33.76 2.73
C TRP A 65 -19.62 -32.37 3.09
N THR A 66 -20.13 -32.24 4.31
CA THR A 66 -20.53 -30.95 4.88
C THR A 66 -19.39 -30.44 5.78
N PRO A 67 -18.89 -29.21 5.59
CA PRO A 67 -17.90 -28.65 6.50
C PRO A 67 -18.49 -28.61 7.90
N ALA A 68 -17.69 -29.02 8.90
CA ALA A 68 -18.09 -28.89 10.29
C ALA A 68 -18.49 -27.42 10.56
N PRO A 69 -19.61 -27.17 11.25
CA PRO A 69 -20.00 -25.81 11.58
C PRO A 69 -18.82 -25.17 12.30
N VAL A 70 -18.38 -24.02 11.79
CA VAL A 70 -17.34 -23.22 12.43
C VAL A 70 -17.91 -22.83 13.78
N THR A 71 -17.57 -23.59 14.80
CA THR A 71 -17.80 -23.22 16.18
C THR A 71 -16.91 -22.02 16.39
N GLU A 72 -17.52 -20.83 16.41
CA GLU A 72 -16.81 -19.61 16.74
C GLU A 72 -16.01 -19.91 18.02
N PRO A 73 -14.69 -19.69 18.03
CA PRO A 73 -13.89 -19.95 19.21
C PRO A 73 -14.55 -19.19 20.37
N PRO A 74 -14.71 -19.83 21.55
CA PRO A 74 -15.42 -19.23 22.66
C PRO A 74 -14.83 -17.84 22.90
N LYS A 75 -15.67 -16.82 22.72
CA LYS A 75 -15.27 -15.43 22.91
C LYS A 75 -14.58 -15.34 24.26
N PRO A 76 -13.32 -14.88 24.35
CA PRO A 76 -12.62 -14.81 25.61
C PRO A 76 -13.48 -14.01 26.58
N THR A 77 -13.86 -14.63 27.70
CA THR A 77 -14.59 -13.97 28.77
C THR A 77 -13.70 -12.89 29.35
N VAL A 78 -13.88 -11.67 28.87
CA VAL A 78 -13.24 -10.50 29.46
C VAL A 78 -13.85 -10.32 30.84
N GLU A 79 -13.07 -10.67 31.87
CA GLU A 79 -13.41 -10.36 33.26
C GLU A 79 -13.47 -8.84 33.39
N LYS A 80 -14.69 -8.29 33.39
CA LYS A 80 -14.90 -6.88 33.62
C LYS A 80 -14.53 -6.61 35.08
N PRO A 81 -13.67 -5.61 35.37
CA PRO A 81 -13.35 -5.27 36.75
C PRO A 81 -14.65 -4.95 37.50
N GLN A 82 -14.93 -5.73 38.53
CA GLN A 82 -16.15 -5.60 39.32
C GLN A 82 -15.94 -4.47 40.32
N VAL A 83 -16.32 -3.26 39.93
CA VAL A 83 -16.28 -2.10 40.83
C VAL A 83 -17.53 -2.15 41.71
N GLU A 84 -17.36 -2.18 43.03
CA GLU A 84 -18.46 -2.10 43.98
C GLU A 84 -19.08 -0.69 43.94
N VAL A 85 -20.12 -0.54 43.12
CA VAL A 85 -20.90 0.70 43.04
C VAL A 85 -22.08 0.61 44.02
N PRO A 86 -22.37 1.66 44.80
CA PRO A 86 -23.55 1.71 45.66
C PRO A 86 -24.82 1.28 44.92
N LYS A 87 -25.50 0.27 45.45
CA LYS A 87 -26.74 -0.27 44.85
C LYS A 87 -27.89 0.69 45.14
N PHE A 88 -28.18 1.57 44.18
CA PHE A 88 -29.38 2.39 44.25
C PHE A 88 -30.63 1.52 44.06
N PRO A 89 -31.72 1.78 44.81
CA PRO A 89 -32.97 1.07 44.63
C PRO A 89 -33.45 1.23 43.19
N LYS A 90 -33.83 0.12 42.54
CA LYS A 90 -34.37 0.14 41.19
C LYS A 90 -35.57 1.09 41.18
N ARG A 91 -35.52 2.13 40.34
CA ARG A 91 -36.66 3.04 40.16
C ARG A 91 -37.88 2.21 39.78
N ILE A 92 -38.96 2.36 40.56
CA ILE A 92 -40.26 1.76 40.27
C ILE A 92 -40.64 2.19 38.85
N GLN A 93 -40.76 1.22 37.95
CA GLN A 93 -41.23 1.47 36.60
C GLN A 93 -42.74 1.66 36.66
N TYR A 94 -43.18 2.90 36.57
CA TYR A 94 -44.60 3.20 36.39
C TYR A 94 -44.92 2.99 34.90
N ASP A 95 -45.99 2.25 34.60
CA ASP A 95 -46.51 2.06 33.23
C ASP A 95 -46.82 3.41 32.53
N THR A 96 -47.03 4.46 33.32
CA THR A 96 -47.22 5.84 32.91
C THR A 96 -45.92 6.65 32.93
N ALA A 97 -44.81 6.05 32.48
CA ALA A 97 -43.53 6.78 32.39
C ALA A 97 -43.72 8.09 31.63
N ARG A 98 -43.36 9.23 32.25
CA ARG A 98 -43.48 10.59 31.67
C ARG A 98 -42.96 10.70 30.23
N VAL A 99 -41.99 9.86 29.87
CA VAL A 99 -41.39 9.78 28.54
C VAL A 99 -42.40 9.39 27.44
N ASN A 100 -43.50 8.73 27.80
CA ASN A 100 -44.58 8.37 26.88
C ASN A 100 -45.52 9.54 26.58
N PHE A 101 -45.48 10.62 27.37
CA PHE A 101 -46.30 11.82 27.20
C PHE A 101 -45.53 12.98 26.54
N ILE A 102 -44.32 12.73 26.01
CA ILE A 102 -43.57 13.74 25.26
C ILE A 102 -44.25 13.89 23.89
N PRO A 103 -44.84 15.06 23.58
CA PRO A 103 -45.53 15.26 22.32
C PRO A 103 -44.57 15.06 21.13
N ARG A 104 -45.07 14.43 20.05
CA ARG A 104 -44.33 14.05 18.82
C ARG A 104 -43.32 12.90 18.96
N ARG A 105 -43.21 12.24 20.10
CA ARG A 105 -42.39 11.03 20.23
C ARG A 105 -43.11 9.85 19.57
N ARG A 106 -42.41 9.15 18.67
CA ARG A 106 -42.92 7.91 18.08
C ARG A 106 -42.89 6.78 19.12
N PRO A 107 -43.93 5.94 19.22
CA PRO A 107 -43.90 4.78 20.10
C PRO A 107 -42.87 3.76 19.60
N LEU A 108 -42.33 2.96 20.52
CA LEU A 108 -41.28 1.99 20.23
C LEU A 108 -41.68 1.01 19.12
N GLU A 109 -42.95 0.61 19.10
CA GLU A 109 -43.50 -0.33 18.11
C GLU A 109 -43.43 0.24 16.69
N VAL A 110 -43.72 1.54 16.52
CA VAL A 110 -43.60 2.21 15.22
C VAL A 110 -42.14 2.28 14.79
N ILE A 111 -41.22 2.58 15.72
CA ILE A 111 -39.78 2.61 15.43
C ILE A 111 -39.28 1.21 15.00
N ARG A 112 -39.70 0.15 15.71
CA ARG A 112 -39.34 -1.23 15.35
C ARG A 112 -39.87 -1.59 13.97
N ARG A 113 -41.14 -1.28 13.70
CA ARG A 113 -41.75 -1.51 12.39
C ARG A 113 -41.03 -0.76 11.27
N ASP A 114 -40.62 0.49 11.50
CA ASP A 114 -39.86 1.28 10.52
C ASP A 114 -38.48 0.62 10.24
N ILE A 115 -37.80 0.14 11.28
CA ILE A 115 -36.51 -0.56 11.15
C ILE A 115 -36.67 -1.86 10.35
N ASP A 116 -37.68 -2.68 10.71
CA ASP A 116 -37.92 -3.97 10.05
C ASP A 116 -38.32 -3.77 8.58
N ALA A 117 -39.15 -2.75 8.29
CA ALA A 117 -39.54 -2.40 6.93
C ALA A 117 -38.35 -1.92 6.08
N GLU A 118 -37.46 -1.11 6.64
CA GLU A 118 -36.25 -0.66 5.93
C GLU A 118 -35.26 -1.83 5.73
N TYR A 119 -35.17 -2.75 6.69
CA TYR A 119 -34.37 -3.96 6.55
C TYR A 119 -34.89 -4.86 5.41
N GLU A 120 -36.20 -5.09 5.35
CA GLU A 120 -36.82 -5.83 4.23
C GLU A 120 -36.67 -5.10 2.88
N ARG A 121 -36.70 -3.77 2.88
CA ARG A 121 -36.39 -2.97 1.69
C ARG A 121 -34.97 -3.18 1.20
N MET A 122 -33.97 -3.14 2.09
CA MET A 122 -32.57 -3.41 1.75
C MET A 122 -32.36 -4.85 1.29
N ARG A 123 -33.12 -5.79 1.84
CA ARG A 123 -33.07 -7.21 1.47
C ARG A 123 -33.64 -7.47 0.08
N THR A 124 -34.77 -6.84 -0.25
CA THR A 124 -35.49 -7.04 -1.51
C THR A 124 -34.88 -6.24 -2.67
N ALA A 125 -34.36 -5.05 -2.40
CA ALA A 125 -33.68 -4.21 -3.38
C ALA A 125 -32.27 -3.89 -2.88
N PRO A 126 -31.28 -4.79 -3.09
CA PRO A 126 -29.90 -4.48 -2.77
C PRO A 126 -29.50 -3.21 -3.51
N GLN A 127 -29.04 -2.19 -2.76
CA GLN A 127 -28.65 -0.93 -3.38
C GLN A 127 -27.53 -1.19 -4.39
N ALA A 128 -27.69 -0.62 -5.59
CA ALA A 128 -26.65 -0.71 -6.60
C ALA A 128 -25.34 -0.15 -6.03
N PRO A 129 -24.20 -0.82 -6.28
CA PRO A 129 -22.92 -0.31 -5.83
C PRO A 129 -22.72 1.11 -6.39
N PRO A 130 -22.15 2.03 -5.61
CA PRO A 130 -21.95 3.40 -6.07
C PRO A 130 -21.11 3.39 -7.35
N ASN A 131 -21.61 4.02 -8.41
CA ASN A 131 -20.96 4.06 -9.73
C ASN A 131 -19.64 4.85 -9.74
N ARG A 132 -19.32 5.55 -8.65
CA ARG A 132 -18.10 6.34 -8.49
C ARG A 132 -17.37 5.89 -7.23
N PRO A 133 -16.03 6.00 -7.19
CA PRO A 133 -15.28 5.87 -5.95
C PRO A 133 -15.94 6.74 -4.89
N VAL A 134 -16.27 6.16 -3.75
CA VAL A 134 -17.01 6.84 -2.67
C VAL A 134 -16.23 8.07 -2.15
N LEU A 135 -14.91 8.07 -2.35
CA LEU A 135 -14.01 9.19 -2.05
C LEU A 135 -13.07 9.42 -3.24
N ASP A 136 -13.04 10.64 -3.75
CA ASP A 136 -12.01 11.08 -4.69
C ASP A 136 -10.67 11.27 -3.96
N GLU A 137 -9.54 11.18 -4.68
CA GLU A 137 -8.20 11.39 -4.10
C GLU A 137 -8.06 12.75 -3.39
N LYS A 138 -8.76 13.77 -3.90
CA LYS A 138 -8.84 15.09 -3.28
C LYS A 138 -9.53 15.07 -1.92
N GLU A 139 -10.64 14.34 -1.80
CA GLU A 139 -11.36 14.21 -0.53
C GLU A 139 -10.59 13.36 0.46
N LYS A 140 -9.90 12.32 -0.02
CA LYS A 140 -8.99 11.52 0.80
C LYS A 140 -7.84 12.36 1.37
N ALA A 141 -7.24 13.23 0.55
CA ALA A 141 -6.22 14.17 1.02
C ALA A 141 -6.77 15.16 2.05
N ARG A 142 -7.95 15.73 1.79
CA ARG A 142 -8.65 16.63 2.74
C ARG A 142 -8.94 15.94 4.08
N LEU A 143 -9.42 14.70 4.07
CA LEU A 143 -9.69 13.92 5.28
C LEU A 143 -8.41 13.55 6.04
N ALA A 144 -7.35 13.19 5.32
CA ALA A 144 -6.04 12.95 5.92
C ALA A 144 -5.52 14.20 6.63
N GLU A 145 -5.68 15.38 6.02
CA GLU A 145 -5.31 16.66 6.62
C GLU A 145 -6.18 16.98 7.85
N LEU A 146 -7.49 16.76 7.76
CA LEU A 146 -8.42 16.98 8.86
C LEU A 146 -8.10 16.07 10.07
N MET A 147 -7.72 14.80 9.82
CA MET A 147 -7.25 13.89 10.87
C MET A 147 -5.90 14.31 11.44
N ARG A 148 -4.95 14.72 10.60
CA ARG A 148 -3.64 15.23 11.02
C ARG A 148 -3.78 16.41 11.98
N PHE A 149 -4.75 17.29 11.76
CA PHE A 149 -4.99 18.47 12.58
C PHE A 149 -6.15 18.33 13.59
N ARG A 150 -6.60 17.11 13.88
CA ARG A 150 -7.68 16.83 14.84
C ARG A 150 -8.94 17.71 14.63
N GLY A 151 -9.31 17.93 13.38
CA GLY A 151 -10.49 18.70 12.99
C GLY A 151 -10.28 20.23 12.89
N LYS A 152 -9.09 20.76 13.21
CA LYS A 152 -8.77 22.19 13.07
C LYS A 152 -7.65 22.40 12.08
N VAL A 153 -7.94 22.25 10.78
CA VAL A 153 -6.97 22.57 9.72
C VAL A 153 -6.65 24.06 9.83
N PRO A 154 -5.38 24.46 10.03
CA PRO A 154 -4.99 25.86 10.03
C PRO A 154 -5.43 26.50 8.71
N THR A 155 -6.24 27.55 8.78
CA THR A 155 -6.60 28.33 7.59
C THR A 155 -5.34 29.06 7.14
N VAL A 156 -4.61 28.47 6.20
CA VAL A 156 -3.47 29.13 5.57
C VAL A 156 -3.99 30.41 4.92
N THR A 157 -3.54 31.56 5.42
CA THR A 157 -3.95 32.83 4.82
C THR A 157 -3.38 32.90 3.39
N PRO A 158 -4.08 33.54 2.45
CA PRO A 158 -3.58 33.68 1.08
C PRO A 158 -2.18 34.31 1.02
N GLU A 159 -1.82 35.16 1.99
CA GLU A 159 -0.45 35.69 2.15
C GLU A 159 0.57 34.63 2.56
N GLN A 160 0.25 33.70 3.47
CA GLN A 160 1.13 32.60 3.84
C GLN A 160 1.33 31.62 2.68
N LEU A 161 0.29 31.42 1.87
CA LEU A 161 0.35 30.56 0.69
C LEU A 161 1.21 31.21 -0.40
N ALA A 162 1.09 32.53 -0.60
CA ALA A 162 1.97 33.29 -1.48
C ALA A 162 3.43 33.31 -0.96
N ALA A 163 3.64 33.44 0.36
CA ALA A 163 4.96 33.37 0.96
C ALA A 163 5.59 31.98 0.81
N GLN A 164 4.83 30.89 0.96
CA GLN A 164 5.30 29.53 0.70
C GLN A 164 5.64 29.30 -0.78
N LEU A 165 4.82 29.79 -1.69
CA LEU A 165 5.11 29.72 -3.14
C LEU A 165 6.35 30.55 -3.51
N LYS A 166 6.61 31.64 -2.79
CA LYS A 166 7.77 32.51 -2.99
C LYS A 166 9.03 32.00 -2.27
N ALA A 167 8.87 31.24 -1.20
CA ALA A 167 9.94 30.62 -0.41
C ALA A 167 10.26 29.18 -0.83
N GLY A 168 9.49 28.60 -1.76
CA GLY A 168 9.89 27.38 -2.43
C GLY A 168 11.24 27.58 -3.11
N PRO A 169 12.12 26.56 -3.16
CA PRO A 169 13.35 26.66 -3.94
C PRO A 169 12.93 27.13 -5.33
N GLY A 170 13.42 28.30 -5.74
CA GLY A 170 13.12 28.85 -7.05
C GLY A 170 13.32 27.76 -8.09
N ARG A 171 12.49 27.74 -9.15
CA ARG A 171 12.64 26.75 -10.22
C ARG A 171 14.08 26.81 -10.72
N LYS A 172 14.91 25.87 -10.24
CA LYS A 172 16.32 25.79 -10.59
C LYS A 172 16.39 25.73 -12.11
N SER A 173 17.31 26.48 -12.69
CA SER A 173 17.47 26.42 -14.14
C SER A 173 17.78 24.97 -14.53
N GLU A 174 17.37 24.53 -15.72
CA GLU A 174 17.63 23.15 -16.17
C GLU A 174 19.13 22.80 -16.08
N ARG A 175 19.99 23.76 -16.42
CA ARG A 175 21.44 23.64 -16.24
C ARG A 175 21.86 23.42 -14.79
N GLU A 176 21.31 24.19 -13.87
CA GLU A 176 21.61 24.06 -12.44
C GLU A 176 21.15 22.70 -11.89
N GLN A 177 20.03 22.17 -12.38
CA GLN A 177 19.58 20.81 -12.05
C GLN A 177 20.54 19.74 -12.58
N LEU A 178 21.07 19.91 -13.79
CA LEU A 178 22.07 19.01 -14.37
C LEU A 178 23.41 19.10 -13.61
N GLU A 179 23.85 20.29 -13.22
CA GLU A 179 25.05 20.52 -12.41
C GLU A 179 24.91 19.87 -11.02
N GLU A 180 23.76 20.04 -10.35
CA GLU A 180 23.47 19.39 -9.06
C GLU A 180 23.46 17.86 -9.20
N MET A 181 22.86 17.33 -10.26
CA MET A 181 22.86 15.89 -10.52
C MET A 181 24.28 15.37 -10.81
N PHE A 182 25.10 16.14 -11.52
CA PHE A 182 26.50 15.82 -11.76
C PHE A 182 27.29 15.72 -10.45
N GLU A 183 27.20 16.75 -9.59
CA GLU A 183 27.86 16.76 -8.28
C GLU A 183 27.40 15.62 -7.38
N ALA A 184 26.10 15.32 -7.38
CA ALA A 184 25.54 14.20 -6.62
C ALA A 184 26.11 12.85 -7.08
N ILE A 185 26.24 12.62 -8.39
CA ILE A 185 26.81 11.38 -8.93
C ILE A 185 28.31 11.27 -8.60
N VAL A 186 29.07 12.36 -8.68
CA VAL A 186 30.49 12.38 -8.30
C VAL A 186 30.65 12.00 -6.83
N ARG A 187 29.88 12.63 -5.94
CA ARG A 187 29.89 12.32 -4.50
C ARG A 187 29.59 10.84 -4.25
N GLU A 188 28.57 10.30 -4.92
CA GLU A 188 28.19 8.90 -4.84
C GLU A 188 29.29 7.92 -5.30
N ILE A 189 30.12 8.31 -6.29
CA ILE A 189 31.27 7.51 -6.74
C ILE A 189 32.37 7.53 -5.68
N ASP A 190 32.65 8.70 -5.11
CA ASP A 190 33.69 8.86 -4.09
C ASP A 190 33.32 8.13 -2.79
N GLU A 191 32.07 8.24 -2.33
CA GLU A 191 31.56 7.48 -1.17
C GLU A 191 31.73 5.95 -1.36
N ARG A 192 31.49 5.43 -2.56
CA ARG A 192 31.70 4.00 -2.88
C ARG A 192 33.17 3.61 -2.90
N ARG A 193 34.05 4.50 -3.37
CA ARG A 193 35.52 4.28 -3.35
C ARG A 193 36.04 4.28 -1.93
N GLU A 194 35.62 5.24 -1.11
CA GLU A 194 35.94 5.31 0.31
C GLU A 194 35.44 4.08 1.06
N PHE A 195 34.24 3.60 0.74
CA PHE A 195 33.70 2.38 1.33
C PHE A 195 34.56 1.14 1.02
N LEU A 196 35.04 0.99 -0.22
CA LEU A 196 35.97 -0.09 -0.57
C LEU A 196 37.29 0.03 0.18
N GLN A 197 37.86 1.24 0.28
CA GLN A 197 39.09 1.48 1.04
C GLN A 197 38.91 1.16 2.53
N ALA A 198 37.77 1.53 3.12
CA ALA A 198 37.45 1.24 4.52
C ALA A 198 37.32 -0.28 4.78
N LEU A 199 36.70 -1.03 3.86
CA LEU A 199 36.61 -2.49 3.96
C LEU A 199 37.97 -3.18 3.80
N GLU A 200 38.82 -2.67 2.92
CA GLU A 200 40.19 -3.13 2.73
C GLU A 200 41.03 -2.92 3.99
N ALA A 201 40.99 -1.70 4.55
CA ALA A 201 41.68 -1.36 5.80
C ALA A 201 41.20 -2.21 6.99
N ALA A 202 39.92 -2.60 7.01
CA ALA A 202 39.37 -3.47 8.04
C ALA A 202 39.68 -4.97 7.84
N GLY A 203 40.33 -5.36 6.73
CA GLY A 203 40.60 -6.76 6.39
C GLY A 203 39.33 -7.58 6.12
N ARG A 204 38.20 -6.91 5.82
CA ARG A 204 36.89 -7.54 5.56
C ARG A 204 36.51 -7.51 4.08
N LEU A 205 37.46 -7.17 3.21
CA LEU A 205 37.23 -7.07 1.78
C LEU A 205 37.04 -8.46 1.17
N ARG A 206 35.84 -8.72 0.65
CA ARG A 206 35.52 -9.93 -0.12
C ARG A 206 35.52 -9.61 -1.61
N GLN A 207 36.00 -10.54 -2.43
CA GLN A 207 36.06 -10.37 -3.88
C GLN A 207 34.69 -10.07 -4.50
N ASP A 208 33.63 -10.74 -4.02
CA ASP A 208 32.27 -10.52 -4.49
C ASP A 208 31.79 -9.09 -4.22
N THR A 209 32.11 -8.56 -3.05
CA THR A 209 31.79 -7.17 -2.66
C THR A 209 32.53 -6.17 -3.53
N VAL A 210 33.82 -6.44 -3.85
CA VAL A 210 34.60 -5.62 -4.78
C VAL A 210 33.97 -5.58 -6.16
N ASN A 211 33.61 -6.74 -6.72
CA ASN A 211 33.01 -6.82 -8.05
C ASN A 211 31.65 -6.11 -8.11
N MET A 212 30.82 -6.28 -7.08
CA MET A 212 29.53 -5.59 -6.96
C MET A 212 29.69 -4.08 -6.96
N ILE A 213 30.53 -3.53 -6.07
CA ILE A 213 30.71 -2.08 -5.95
C ILE A 213 31.39 -1.50 -7.19
N ARG A 214 32.32 -2.24 -7.82
CA ARG A 214 32.90 -1.83 -9.12
C ARG A 214 31.83 -1.72 -10.19
N GLY A 215 30.88 -2.66 -10.24
CA GLY A 215 29.73 -2.59 -11.14
C GLY A 215 28.87 -1.35 -10.89
N GLU A 216 28.59 -1.02 -9.63
CA GLU A 216 27.87 0.21 -9.27
C GLU A 216 28.63 1.48 -9.69
N ILE A 217 29.93 1.55 -9.40
CA ILE A 217 30.80 2.66 -9.82
C ILE A 217 30.77 2.80 -11.35
N GLN A 218 30.90 1.71 -12.10
CA GLN A 218 30.82 1.76 -13.57
C GLN A 218 29.46 2.26 -14.06
N GLY A 219 28.36 1.83 -13.43
CA GLY A 219 27.02 2.33 -13.72
C GLY A 219 26.90 3.85 -13.50
N ARG A 220 27.42 4.34 -12.37
CA ARG A 220 27.43 5.79 -12.06
C ARG A 220 28.35 6.58 -12.97
N VAL A 221 29.50 6.04 -13.38
CA VAL A 221 30.38 6.68 -14.37
C VAL A 221 29.69 6.81 -15.73
N ALA A 222 28.96 5.77 -16.17
CA ALA A 222 28.20 5.84 -17.41
C ALA A 222 27.05 6.86 -17.33
N GLU A 223 26.42 7.01 -16.16
CA GLU A 223 25.41 8.04 -15.92
C GLU A 223 26.04 9.45 -15.93
N LEU A 224 27.18 9.63 -15.26
CA LEU A 224 27.94 10.88 -15.23
C LEU A 224 28.29 11.35 -16.65
N GLN A 225 28.75 10.44 -17.52
CA GLN A 225 29.03 10.75 -18.92
C GLN A 225 27.81 11.23 -19.70
N ARG A 226 26.61 10.68 -19.41
CA ARG A 226 25.36 11.15 -20.04
C ARG A 226 25.01 12.56 -19.57
N VAL A 227 25.13 12.83 -18.28
CA VAL A 227 24.85 14.16 -17.71
C VAL A 227 25.83 15.19 -18.27
N ASP A 228 27.11 14.85 -18.38
CA ASP A 228 28.13 15.70 -19.00
C ASP A 228 27.80 16.01 -20.47
N THR A 229 27.38 15.00 -21.24
CA THR A 229 26.94 15.18 -22.63
C THR A 229 25.76 16.15 -22.74
N LEU A 230 24.78 16.06 -21.82
CA LEU A 230 23.63 16.97 -21.78
C LEU A 230 24.04 18.40 -21.40
N LEU A 231 24.97 18.56 -20.45
CA LEU A 231 25.52 19.86 -20.07
C LEU A 231 26.24 20.53 -21.25
N GLN A 232 27.02 19.76 -22.02
CA GLN A 232 27.70 20.25 -23.22
C GLN A 232 26.70 20.68 -24.31
N GLN A 233 25.64 19.90 -24.54
CA GLN A 233 24.56 20.25 -25.48
C GLN A 233 23.87 21.56 -25.07
N TYR A 234 23.51 21.69 -23.80
CA TYR A 234 22.88 22.90 -23.27
C TYR A 234 23.80 24.14 -23.36
N ALA A 235 25.11 23.95 -23.16
CA ALA A 235 26.09 25.01 -23.32
C ALA A 235 26.28 25.44 -24.79
N ALA A 236 26.11 24.51 -25.74
CA ALA A 236 26.18 24.80 -27.16
C ALA A 236 24.92 25.54 -27.66
N GLU A 237 23.72 25.17 -27.20
CA GLU A 237 22.45 25.81 -27.58
C GLU A 237 22.32 27.28 -27.15
N LYS A 238 23.06 27.69 -26.11
CA LYS A 238 23.06 29.07 -25.60
C LYS A 238 24.12 29.98 -26.23
N LYS A 239 24.98 29.46 -27.11
CA LYS A 239 25.96 30.27 -27.86
C LYS A 239 25.38 30.71 -29.19
#